data_AF-R6CY07-F1
#
_entry.id   AF-R6CY07-F1
#
_cell.length_a   1.000
_cell.length_b   1.000
_cell.length_c   1.000
_cell.angle_alpha   90.00
_cell.angle_beta   90.00
_cell.angle_gamma   90.00
#
_symmetry.space_group_name_H-M   'P 1'
#
loop_
_entity.id
_entity.type
_entity.pdbx_description
1 polymer ?
#
loop_
_entity_poly.entity_id
_entity_poly.type
_entity_poly.pdbx_seq_one_letter_code
_entity_poly.pdbx_strand_id
1 'polypeptide(L)'
;MRTFKSILLAGTMLLATPAFFSSCQENAPELDYEMKVTVVNDFTKVVEAINQSNISNEQAIKKITAAIDNMKGDQTDKLQAIVAALTSVNNTLETQLNVLAAAMQSMNLELPAKVELISTAVKNRPNYNDKLEAVKTAFENINPNSRLETLNALLDKYGQNFTDKLSAISGWFMEIGYGNGRLDQIRKAIESLGGYGGKLDAINTQMTALLQALESGNMSDKEAMAEVAKKIKELELNAGVGVPKETMEYVDLGLPSGIKWAKCDLGASSPEKYGDGYGWGETWTKTSWEYYYYFTDIVKGQFTKYDSRDKRYFLEKEDDVAYLRLGEGWRYPTWNEVQELYDNCTVTESTLNGWPGVMFVSKNNNNYIFFGYWKKSSSGSRRWSSALVPSDPSLAKCMYIIKEGDRIVLKQDNVGRDEGLLPVRPVYVKRAAKQ
;
A
#
# COMPACT_ATOMS: atom_id res chain seq x y z
N MET A 1 45.20 39.91 24.99
CA MET A 1 45.03 41.37 24.88
C MET A 1 44.75 41.69 23.42
N ARG A 2 43.54 42.12 23.02
CA ARG A 2 43.18 43.55 22.79
C ARG A 2 44.31 44.29 22.03
N THR A 3 44.16 44.91 20.86
CA THR A 3 43.03 45.70 20.32
C THR A 3 43.35 46.18 18.88
N PHE A 4 42.39 46.04 17.95
CA PHE A 4 41.83 47.06 17.03
C PHE A 4 42.64 47.99 16.10
N LYS A 5 42.04 48.18 14.89
CA LYS A 5 42.12 49.25 13.85
C LYS A 5 43.18 49.06 12.75
N SER A 6 42.99 49.42 11.47
CA SER A 6 41.85 49.73 10.59
C SER A 6 42.40 49.91 9.16
N ILE A 7 41.68 49.39 8.15
CA ILE A 7 41.41 50.00 6.83
C ILE A 7 42.59 50.57 5.99
N LEU A 8 42.90 49.91 4.85
CA LEU A 8 42.98 50.47 3.47
C LEU A 8 43.28 49.28 2.54
N LEU A 9 42.35 48.83 1.70
CA LEU A 9 42.19 49.20 0.28
C LEU A 9 43.36 48.79 -0.63
N ALA A 10 43.00 48.08 -1.71
CA ALA A 10 43.70 47.86 -2.98
C ALA A 10 44.65 46.65 -3.12
N GLY A 11 44.19 45.70 -3.95
CA GLY A 11 44.88 45.33 -5.19
C GLY A 11 45.99 44.29 -5.11
N THR A 12 45.79 43.16 -5.77
CA THR A 12 46.79 42.45 -6.61
C THR A 12 46.08 41.26 -7.29
N MET A 13 45.80 41.39 -8.59
CA MET A 13 46.56 40.78 -9.70
C MET A 13 46.37 39.26 -9.80
N LEU A 14 45.69 38.81 -10.87
CA LEU A 14 45.86 37.45 -11.39
C LEU A 14 46.29 37.52 -12.87
N LEU A 15 47.61 37.51 -13.02
CA LEU A 15 48.48 37.02 -14.10
C LEU A 15 47.84 36.70 -15.45
N ALA A 16 48.16 37.52 -16.47
CA ALA A 16 48.08 37.12 -17.87
C ALA A 16 49.40 36.45 -18.28
N THR A 17 49.33 35.19 -18.75
CA THR A 17 50.45 34.49 -19.39
C THR A 17 50.37 34.69 -20.90
N PRO A 18 51.41 35.22 -21.57
CA PRO A 18 51.45 35.24 -23.03
C PRO A 18 52.10 33.94 -23.54
N ALA A 19 51.42 33.27 -24.47
CA ALA A 19 52.03 32.26 -25.33
C ALA A 19 52.09 32.82 -26.75
N PHE A 20 53.30 33.07 -27.25
CA PHE A 20 53.54 33.25 -28.69
C PHE A 20 54.68 32.35 -29.15
N PHE A 21 54.41 31.67 -30.26
CA PHE A 21 55.33 30.80 -30.97
C PHE A 21 56.41 31.59 -31.71
N SER A 22 57.51 30.88 -31.94
CA SER A 22 58.73 31.26 -32.65
C SER A 22 58.54 31.78 -34.08
N SER A 23 59.44 32.71 -34.41
CA SER A 23 60.08 33.00 -35.70
C SER A 23 59.22 33.48 -36.88
N CYS A 24 59.24 34.79 -37.12
CA CYS A 24 59.94 35.38 -38.27
C CYS A 24 60.33 36.83 -37.92
N GLN A 25 61.54 37.21 -38.34
CA GLN A 25 62.11 38.53 -38.13
C GLN A 25 61.56 39.47 -39.22
N GLU A 26 60.62 40.33 -38.87
CA GLU A 26 60.20 41.45 -39.71
C GLU A 26 60.25 42.71 -38.84
N ASN A 27 60.98 43.73 -39.31
CA ASN A 27 61.14 45.01 -38.62
C ASN A 27 59.78 45.73 -38.58
N ALA A 28 59.04 45.59 -37.48
CA ALA A 28 57.81 46.32 -37.22
C ALA A 28 58.10 47.68 -36.55
N PRO A 29 57.37 48.75 -36.89
CA PRO A 29 57.57 50.07 -36.30
C PRO A 29 57.19 50.07 -34.82
N GLU A 30 57.94 50.82 -34.02
CA GLU A 30 57.68 51.04 -32.60
C GLU A 30 56.29 51.70 -32.44
N LEU A 31 55.33 50.94 -31.90
CA LEU A 31 53.97 51.39 -31.63
C LEU A 31 53.84 51.70 -30.14
N ASP A 32 53.83 52.99 -29.79
CA ASP A 32 53.49 53.44 -28.44
C ASP A 32 51.98 53.25 -28.20
N TYR A 33 51.62 52.33 -27.31
CA TYR A 33 50.24 52.12 -26.88
C TYR A 33 49.96 52.89 -25.58
N GLU A 34 49.05 53.85 -25.61
CA GLU A 34 48.52 54.48 -24.41
C GLU A 34 47.42 53.60 -23.78
N MET A 35 47.73 52.96 -22.66
CA MET A 35 46.81 52.04 -21.97
C MET A 35 45.89 52.80 -21.01
N LYS A 36 44.66 53.13 -21.46
CA LYS A 36 43.59 53.64 -20.57
C LYS A 36 42.94 52.48 -19.79
N VAL A 37 43.26 52.34 -18.50
CA VAL A 37 42.57 51.41 -17.60
C VAL A 37 41.33 52.10 -17.01
N THR A 38 40.14 51.56 -17.32
CA THR A 38 38.88 52.03 -16.71
C THR A 38 38.42 50.99 -15.68
N VAL A 39 38.32 51.36 -14.40
CA VAL A 39 37.81 50.48 -13.35
C VAL A 39 36.29 50.62 -13.29
N VAL A 40 35.56 49.58 -13.73
CA VAL A 40 34.11 49.50 -13.57
C VAL A 40 33.80 48.70 -12.30
N ASN A 41 33.21 49.35 -11.30
CA ASN A 41 32.83 48.70 -10.05
C ASN A 41 31.41 48.10 -10.19
N ASP A 42 31.30 46.77 -10.15
CA ASP A 42 30.01 46.07 -10.24
C ASP A 42 29.37 45.95 -8.85
N PHE A 43 28.36 46.78 -8.60
CA PHE A 43 27.70 46.85 -7.30
C PHE A 43 27.05 45.52 -6.89
N THR A 44 26.59 44.71 -7.85
CA THR A 44 26.00 43.39 -7.56
C THR A 44 27.02 42.46 -6.91
N LYS A 45 28.25 42.44 -7.42
CA LYS A 45 29.35 41.63 -6.85
C LYS A 45 29.78 42.13 -5.48
N VAL A 46 29.73 43.44 -5.25
CA VAL A 46 30.01 44.03 -3.93
C VAL A 46 28.96 43.58 -2.91
N VAL A 47 27.68 43.60 -3.28
CA VAL A 47 26.57 43.14 -2.44
C VAL A 47 26.69 41.64 -2.15
N GLU A 48 26.98 40.82 -3.14
CA GLU A 48 27.18 39.37 -2.98
C GLU A 48 28.33 39.07 -2.01
N ALA A 49 29.50 39.70 -2.20
CA ALA A 49 30.66 39.50 -1.34
C ALA A 49 30.39 39.90 0.12
N ILE A 50 29.66 41.00 0.36
CA ILE A 50 29.31 41.46 1.71
C ILE A 50 28.35 40.47 2.38
N ASN A 51 27.31 40.01 1.67
CA ASN A 51 26.34 39.07 2.24
C ASN A 51 26.92 37.66 2.46
N GLN A 52 27.91 37.24 1.66
CA GLN A 52 28.62 35.96 1.85
C GLN A 52 29.67 35.98 2.96
N SER A 53 30.04 37.16 3.50
CA SER A 53 31.10 37.31 4.50
C SER A 53 30.72 36.86 5.93
N ASN A 54 29.64 36.09 6.11
CA ASN A 54 29.14 35.59 7.40
C ASN A 54 29.02 36.66 8.50
N ILE A 55 28.49 37.84 8.14
CA ILE A 55 28.22 38.96 9.05
C ILE A 55 26.72 39.06 9.35
N SER A 56 26.33 39.78 10.40
CA SER A 56 24.91 39.97 10.70
C SER A 56 24.21 40.86 9.66
N ASN A 57 22.90 40.71 9.50
CA ASN A 57 22.11 41.56 8.58
C ASN A 57 22.26 43.04 8.90
N GLU A 58 22.29 43.42 10.18
CA GLU A 58 22.50 44.81 10.57
C GLU A 58 23.87 45.34 10.12
N GLN A 59 24.92 44.51 10.21
CA GLN A 59 26.27 44.87 9.75
C GLN A 59 26.36 44.89 8.22
N ALA A 60 25.69 43.96 7.53
CA ALA A 60 25.59 43.94 6.08
C ALA A 60 24.89 45.20 5.57
N ILE A 61 23.73 45.55 6.14
CA ILE A 61 22.99 46.78 5.81
C ILE A 61 23.91 48.00 5.99
N LYS A 62 24.57 48.17 7.14
CA LYS A 62 25.47 49.31 7.39
C LYS A 62 26.61 49.41 6.36
N LYS A 63 27.23 48.28 6.00
CA LYS A 63 28.30 48.24 4.99
C LYS A 63 27.79 48.56 3.59
N ILE A 64 26.60 48.07 3.23
CA ILE A 64 25.96 48.36 1.95
C ILE A 64 25.51 49.82 1.88
N THR A 65 24.95 50.39 2.95
CA THR A 65 24.58 51.82 3.04
C THR A 65 25.80 52.69 2.81
N ALA A 66 26.90 52.41 3.51
CA ALA A 66 28.15 53.13 3.31
C ALA A 66 28.69 52.99 1.88
N ALA A 67 28.55 51.81 1.27
CA ALA A 67 28.91 51.63 -0.13
C ALA A 67 28.05 52.52 -1.05
N ILE A 68 26.72 52.55 -0.85
CA ILE A 68 25.77 53.38 -1.60
C ILE A 68 26.10 54.86 -1.46
N ASP A 69 26.32 55.34 -0.24
CA ASP A 69 26.64 56.76 0.01
C ASP A 69 27.94 57.18 -0.69
N ASN A 70 28.92 56.27 -0.80
CA ASN A 70 30.20 56.54 -1.45
C ASN A 70 30.23 56.19 -2.96
N MET A 71 29.12 55.75 -3.55
CA MET A 71 29.05 55.50 -4.99
C MET A 71 29.33 56.79 -5.76
N LYS A 72 30.15 56.69 -6.81
CA LYS A 72 30.40 57.76 -7.78
C LYS A 72 29.42 57.62 -8.95
N GLY A 73 29.12 58.73 -9.62
CA GLY A 73 28.09 58.80 -10.66
C GLY A 73 26.94 59.72 -10.25
N ASP A 74 26.08 60.05 -11.20
CA ASP A 74 24.89 60.83 -10.90
C ASP A 74 23.80 59.97 -10.22
N GLN A 75 22.67 60.59 -9.89
CA GLN A 75 21.58 59.89 -9.18
C GLN A 75 20.95 58.77 -10.02
N THR A 76 20.95 58.91 -11.35
CA THR A 76 20.42 57.92 -12.30
C THR A 76 21.33 56.70 -12.36
N ASP A 77 22.64 56.90 -12.45
CA ASP A 77 23.64 55.84 -12.48
C ASP A 77 23.59 55.00 -11.19
N LYS A 78 23.49 55.67 -10.04
CA LYS A 78 23.36 55.02 -8.73
C LYS A 78 22.08 54.19 -8.64
N LEU A 79 20.96 54.76 -9.09
CA LEU A 79 19.67 54.09 -9.07
C LEU A 79 19.70 52.82 -9.93
N GLN A 80 20.28 52.91 -11.14
CA GLN A 80 20.39 51.78 -12.05
C GLN A 80 21.23 50.64 -11.45
N ALA A 81 22.34 50.96 -10.79
CA ALA A 81 23.17 49.95 -10.13
C ALA A 81 22.46 49.28 -8.94
N ILE A 82 21.66 50.03 -8.16
CA ILE A 82 20.86 49.47 -7.06
C ILE A 82 19.73 48.58 -7.60
N VAL A 83 19.04 49.01 -8.66
CA VAL A 83 17.99 48.21 -9.32
C VAL A 83 18.57 46.92 -9.88
N ALA A 84 19.77 46.96 -10.48
CA ALA A 84 20.45 45.76 -10.96
C ALA A 84 20.72 44.76 -9.82
N ALA A 85 21.17 45.23 -8.66
CA ALA A 85 21.37 44.36 -7.49
C ALA A 85 20.04 43.81 -6.94
N LEU A 86 18.96 44.60 -6.93
CA LEU A 86 17.63 44.16 -6.48
C LEU A 86 16.99 43.13 -7.42
N THR A 87 17.25 43.23 -8.72
CA THR A 87 16.63 42.39 -9.76
C THR A 87 17.51 41.23 -10.22
N SER A 88 18.74 41.14 -9.74
CA SER A 88 19.64 40.01 -10.01
C SER A 88 19.00 38.71 -9.53
N VAL A 89 18.82 37.77 -10.47
CA VAL A 89 18.21 36.45 -10.24
C VAL A 89 19.01 35.57 -9.28
N ASN A 90 20.28 35.89 -9.02
CA ASN A 90 21.15 35.14 -8.14
C ASN A 90 21.10 35.60 -6.67
N ASN A 91 20.37 36.69 -6.36
CA ASN A 91 20.28 37.22 -5.00
C ASN A 91 19.11 36.62 -4.21
N THR A 92 19.34 36.30 -2.94
CA THR A 92 18.28 35.82 -2.03
C THR A 92 17.32 36.96 -1.66
N LEU A 93 16.09 36.61 -1.26
CA LEU A 93 15.11 37.61 -0.79
C LEU A 93 15.66 38.43 0.39
N GLU A 94 16.42 37.78 1.27
CA GLU A 94 17.09 38.44 2.40
C GLU A 94 18.14 39.46 1.92
N THR A 95 18.95 39.10 0.91
CA THR A 95 19.92 40.01 0.29
C THR A 95 19.21 41.22 -0.36
N GLN A 96 18.11 40.99 -1.07
CA GLN A 96 17.30 42.05 -1.68
C GLN A 96 16.70 42.99 -0.62
N LEU A 97 16.21 42.45 0.50
CA LEU A 97 15.68 43.24 1.61
C LEU A 97 16.78 44.05 2.30
N ASN A 98 17.97 43.50 2.48
CA ASN A 98 19.11 44.21 3.04
C ASN A 98 19.57 45.37 2.13
N VAL A 99 19.62 45.17 0.80
CA VAL A 99 19.93 46.23 -0.17
C VAL A 99 18.86 47.32 -0.17
N LEU A 100 17.57 46.95 -0.11
CA LEU A 100 16.47 47.91 -0.05
C LEU A 100 16.51 48.72 1.25
N ALA A 101 16.74 48.06 2.39
CA ALA A 101 16.88 48.72 3.69
C ALA A 101 18.08 49.69 3.71
N ALA A 102 19.21 49.29 3.12
CA ALA A 102 20.39 50.14 2.99
C ALA A 102 20.14 51.37 2.11
N ALA A 103 19.46 51.20 0.97
CA ALA A 103 19.08 52.31 0.10
C ALA A 103 18.11 53.29 0.79
N MET A 104 17.20 52.79 1.63
CA MET A 104 16.32 53.64 2.43
C MET A 104 17.08 54.45 3.49
N GLN A 105 18.15 53.87 4.05
CA GLN A 105 19.00 54.50 5.07
C GLN A 105 20.09 55.42 4.50
N SER A 106 20.40 55.32 3.20
CA SER A 106 21.38 56.19 2.52
C SER A 106 21.00 57.66 2.66
N MET A 107 21.98 58.50 2.96
CA MET A 107 21.80 59.96 3.03
C MET A 107 21.91 60.62 1.66
N ASN A 108 22.55 59.95 0.69
CA ASN A 108 22.80 60.47 -0.65
C ASN A 108 21.75 60.09 -1.70
N LEU A 109 20.63 59.49 -1.28
CA LEU A 109 19.47 59.24 -2.12
C LEU A 109 18.31 60.14 -1.70
N GLU A 110 17.71 60.81 -2.67
CA GLU A 110 16.53 61.63 -2.40
C GLU A 110 15.27 60.79 -2.20
N LEU A 111 14.30 61.36 -1.50
CA LEU A 111 13.06 60.67 -1.14
C LEU A 111 12.27 60.13 -2.35
N PRO A 112 12.12 60.85 -3.48
CA PRO A 112 11.45 60.31 -4.66
C PRO A 112 12.13 59.06 -5.23
N ALA A 113 13.47 59.05 -5.29
CA ALA A 113 14.24 57.88 -5.75
C ALA A 113 14.08 56.69 -4.80
N LYS A 114 14.00 56.92 -3.49
CA LYS A 114 13.70 55.86 -2.51
C LYS A 114 12.30 55.27 -2.70
N VAL A 115 11.31 56.09 -3.00
CA VAL A 115 9.93 55.64 -3.29
C VAL A 115 9.89 54.82 -4.58
N GLU A 116 10.62 55.25 -5.61
CA GLU A 116 10.74 54.53 -6.87
C GLU A 116 11.41 53.16 -6.70
N LEU A 117 12.46 53.08 -5.87
CA LEU A 117 13.10 51.82 -5.51
C LEU A 117 12.15 50.84 -4.82
N ILE A 118 11.33 51.32 -3.87
CA ILE A 118 10.31 50.50 -3.22
C ILE A 118 9.28 50.02 -4.24
N SER A 119 8.80 50.90 -5.11
CA SER A 119 7.84 50.54 -6.17
C SER A 119 8.40 49.47 -7.10
N THR A 120 9.66 49.64 -7.53
CA THR A 120 10.37 48.71 -8.42
C THR A 120 10.62 47.36 -7.73
N ALA A 121 11.05 47.38 -6.47
CA ALA A 121 11.25 46.17 -5.67
C ALA A 121 9.95 45.41 -5.40
N VAL A 122 8.80 46.10 -5.29
CA VAL A 122 7.49 45.46 -5.14
C VAL A 122 6.98 44.91 -6.46
N LYS A 123 7.10 45.66 -7.56
CA LYS A 123 6.67 45.24 -8.91
C LYS A 123 7.44 44.02 -9.43
N ASN A 124 8.72 43.92 -9.11
CA ASN A 124 9.58 42.82 -9.54
C ASN A 124 9.47 41.57 -8.65
N ARG A 125 8.62 41.56 -7.62
CA ARG A 125 8.32 40.32 -6.88
C ARG A 125 7.44 39.40 -7.74
N PRO A 126 7.62 38.07 -7.65
CA PRO A 126 6.71 37.14 -8.31
C PRO A 126 5.27 37.39 -7.86
N ASN A 127 4.37 37.66 -8.80
CA ASN A 127 2.94 37.73 -8.50
C ASN A 127 2.44 36.30 -8.24
N TYR A 128 2.14 36.00 -6.99
CA TYR A 128 1.65 34.68 -6.60
C TYR A 128 0.16 34.49 -6.89
N ASN A 129 -0.56 35.50 -7.40
CA ASN A 129 -2.00 35.38 -7.69
C ASN A 129 -2.28 34.29 -8.72
N ASP A 130 -1.45 34.14 -9.75
CA ASP A 130 -1.63 33.07 -10.75
C ASP A 130 -1.39 31.69 -10.13
N LYS A 131 -0.44 31.59 -9.18
CA LYS A 131 -0.18 30.35 -8.42
C LYS A 131 -1.27 30.07 -7.39
N LEU A 132 -1.83 31.11 -6.77
CA LEU A 132 -2.93 31.02 -5.80
C LEU A 132 -4.25 30.69 -6.49
N GLU A 133 -4.50 31.27 -7.66
CA GLU A 133 -5.66 30.94 -8.51
C GLU A 133 -5.52 29.54 -9.10
N ALA A 134 -4.29 29.10 -9.44
CA ALA A 134 -4.02 27.71 -9.81
C ALA A 134 -4.24 26.75 -8.62
N VAL A 135 -3.85 27.12 -7.40
CA VAL A 135 -4.13 26.34 -6.17
C VAL A 135 -5.63 26.33 -5.85
N LYS A 136 -6.33 27.46 -6.02
CA LYS A 136 -7.78 27.58 -5.83
C LYS A 136 -8.56 26.77 -6.88
N THR A 137 -8.15 26.83 -8.16
CA THR A 137 -8.63 25.96 -9.24
C THR A 137 -8.36 24.48 -8.92
N ALA A 138 -7.20 24.16 -8.34
CA ALA A 138 -6.91 22.80 -7.89
C ALA A 138 -7.80 22.36 -6.72
N PHE A 139 -8.18 23.25 -5.81
CA PHE A 139 -9.17 22.98 -4.74
C PHE A 139 -10.61 22.87 -5.26
N GLU A 140 -11.01 23.67 -6.24
CA GLU A 140 -12.31 23.56 -6.91
C GLU A 140 -12.42 22.26 -7.72
N ASN A 141 -11.30 21.79 -8.32
CA ASN A 141 -11.20 20.48 -8.97
C ASN A 141 -11.16 19.28 -8.00
N ILE A 142 -11.07 19.52 -6.68
CA ILE A 142 -11.24 18.50 -5.62
C ILE A 142 -12.74 18.31 -5.25
N ASN A 143 -13.67 18.93 -5.98
CA ASN A 143 -15.11 18.69 -5.84
C ASN A 143 -15.44 17.18 -5.75
N PRO A 144 -16.06 16.70 -4.65
CA PRO A 144 -16.30 15.28 -4.41
C PRO A 144 -17.17 14.58 -5.47
N ASN A 145 -17.93 15.34 -6.27
CA ASN A 145 -18.73 14.77 -7.37
C ASN A 145 -17.88 14.34 -8.58
N SER A 146 -16.78 15.05 -8.90
CA SER A 146 -15.91 14.65 -10.02
C SER A 146 -15.14 13.37 -9.70
N ARG A 147 -14.84 13.11 -8.41
CA ARG A 147 -14.27 11.83 -7.96
C ARG A 147 -15.27 10.70 -8.07
N LEU A 148 -16.56 10.95 -7.81
CA LEU A 148 -17.61 9.93 -7.97
C LEU A 148 -17.89 9.66 -9.45
N GLU A 149 -17.87 10.69 -10.31
CA GLU A 149 -17.95 10.53 -11.77
C GLU A 149 -16.70 9.89 -12.35
N THR A 150 -15.50 10.20 -11.84
CA THR A 150 -14.25 9.54 -12.25
C THR A 150 -14.20 8.11 -11.73
N LEU A 151 -14.70 7.84 -10.52
CA LEU A 151 -14.80 6.49 -9.99
C LEU A 151 -15.87 5.69 -10.73
N ASN A 152 -17.02 6.29 -11.09
CA ASN A 152 -18.03 5.67 -11.95
C ASN A 152 -17.49 5.47 -13.36
N ALA A 153 -16.78 6.43 -13.95
CA ALA A 153 -16.15 6.27 -15.26
C ALA A 153 -14.98 5.29 -15.24
N LEU A 154 -14.25 5.15 -14.12
CA LEU A 154 -13.23 4.12 -13.93
C LEU A 154 -13.88 2.76 -13.64
N LEU A 155 -14.98 2.69 -12.89
CA LEU A 155 -15.74 1.46 -12.66
C LEU A 155 -16.42 0.99 -13.95
N ASP A 156 -16.95 1.91 -14.75
CA ASP A 156 -17.50 1.64 -16.08
C ASP A 156 -16.36 1.28 -17.03
N LYS A 157 -15.24 2.02 -17.07
CA LYS A 157 -14.09 1.70 -17.93
C LYS A 157 -13.44 0.37 -17.55
N TYR A 158 -13.19 0.09 -16.27
CA TYR A 158 -12.60 -1.17 -15.81
C TYR A 158 -13.63 -2.30 -15.83
N GLY A 159 -14.91 -2.03 -15.61
CA GLY A 159 -16.00 -2.98 -15.79
C GLY A 159 -16.19 -3.38 -17.25
N GLN A 160 -16.10 -2.41 -18.17
CA GLN A 160 -16.07 -2.62 -19.61
C GLN A 160 -14.78 -3.34 -20.01
N ASN A 161 -13.60 -2.93 -19.52
CA ASN A 161 -12.32 -3.60 -19.80
C ASN A 161 -12.28 -5.04 -19.28
N PHE A 162 -12.89 -5.31 -18.12
CA PHE A 162 -13.02 -6.65 -17.58
C PHE A 162 -14.02 -7.47 -18.39
N THR A 163 -15.16 -6.90 -18.80
CA THR A 163 -16.15 -7.55 -19.67
C THR A 163 -15.61 -7.81 -21.08
N ASP A 164 -14.84 -6.89 -21.64
CA ASP A 164 -14.15 -6.99 -22.93
C ASP A 164 -13.01 -8.00 -22.86
N LYS A 165 -12.25 -8.03 -21.75
CA LYS A 165 -11.23 -9.06 -21.50
C LYS A 165 -11.86 -10.43 -21.25
N LEU A 166 -12.99 -10.52 -20.56
CA LEU A 166 -13.73 -11.77 -20.37
C LEU A 166 -14.32 -12.25 -21.70
N SER A 167 -14.81 -11.33 -22.53
CA SER A 167 -15.25 -11.61 -23.91
C SER A 167 -14.09 -11.97 -24.83
N ALA A 168 -12.92 -11.38 -24.66
CA ALA A 168 -11.71 -11.74 -25.40
C ALA A 168 -11.15 -13.09 -24.94
N ILE A 169 -11.17 -13.39 -23.63
CA ILE A 169 -10.82 -14.70 -23.08
C ILE A 169 -11.81 -15.76 -23.58
N SER A 170 -13.11 -15.47 -23.54
CA SER A 170 -14.17 -16.33 -24.09
C SER A 170 -14.00 -16.52 -25.60
N GLY A 171 -13.68 -15.45 -26.33
CA GLY A 171 -13.34 -15.48 -27.76
C GLY A 171 -12.06 -16.27 -28.06
N TRP A 172 -11.05 -16.15 -27.21
CA TRP A 172 -9.81 -16.93 -27.29
C TRP A 172 -10.07 -18.39 -26.98
N PHE A 173 -10.95 -18.73 -26.03
CA PHE A 173 -11.44 -20.09 -25.78
C PHE A 173 -12.21 -20.66 -26.99
N MET A 174 -12.96 -19.83 -27.72
CA MET A 174 -13.63 -20.22 -28.97
C MET A 174 -12.65 -20.38 -30.16
N GLU A 175 -11.57 -19.59 -30.22
CA GLU A 175 -10.50 -19.72 -31.23
C GLU A 175 -9.45 -20.81 -30.93
N ILE A 176 -9.51 -21.49 -29.77
CA ILE A 176 -8.71 -22.70 -29.45
C ILE A 176 -8.84 -23.80 -30.51
N GLY A 177 -9.78 -23.68 -31.45
CA GLY A 177 -9.92 -24.54 -32.61
C GLY A 177 -8.61 -24.92 -33.32
N TYR A 178 -7.66 -24.02 -33.60
CA TYR A 178 -6.53 -24.38 -34.48
C TYR A 178 -5.25 -23.48 -34.34
N GLY A 179 -4.22 -23.91 -33.58
CA GLY A 179 -2.80 -23.67 -33.96
C GLY A 179 -1.81 -22.92 -33.01
N ASN A 180 -0.72 -23.64 -32.66
CA ASN A 180 0.70 -23.35 -32.31
C ASN A 180 1.27 -21.97 -31.84
N GLY A 181 0.49 -20.93 -31.53
CA GLY A 181 1.04 -19.60 -31.14
C GLY A 181 1.11 -19.27 -29.63
N ARG A 182 0.75 -20.19 -28.72
CA ARG A 182 0.36 -19.87 -27.33
C ARG A 182 1.43 -19.23 -26.45
N LEU A 183 2.71 -19.57 -26.58
CA LEU A 183 3.75 -19.20 -25.61
C LEU A 183 4.29 -17.77 -25.80
N ASP A 184 4.49 -17.35 -27.06
CA ASP A 184 5.01 -16.02 -27.39
C ASP A 184 4.05 -14.88 -27.02
N GLN A 185 2.76 -15.20 -26.99
CA GLN A 185 1.70 -14.24 -26.64
C GLN A 185 1.46 -14.16 -25.12
N ILE A 186 1.67 -15.26 -24.39
CA ILE A 186 1.74 -15.24 -22.91
C ILE A 186 2.95 -14.42 -22.45
N ARG A 187 4.11 -14.58 -23.08
CA ARG A 187 5.32 -13.79 -22.80
C ARG A 187 5.07 -12.29 -22.91
N LYS A 188 4.42 -11.83 -23.98
CA LYS A 188 4.09 -10.40 -24.19
C LYS A 188 3.08 -9.85 -23.19
N ALA A 189 2.13 -10.67 -22.75
CA ALA A 189 1.18 -10.28 -21.70
C ALA A 189 1.90 -10.07 -20.35
N ILE A 190 2.88 -10.91 -20.03
CA ILE A 190 3.69 -10.81 -18.81
C ILE A 190 4.62 -9.59 -18.83
N GLU A 191 5.28 -9.32 -19.97
CA GLU A 191 6.15 -8.15 -20.15
C GLU A 191 5.41 -6.82 -19.94
N SER A 192 4.11 -6.79 -20.26
CA SER A 192 3.26 -5.61 -20.08
C SER A 192 2.90 -5.27 -18.61
N LEU A 193 3.33 -6.08 -17.64
CA LEU A 193 3.04 -5.94 -16.21
C LEU A 193 4.14 -5.22 -15.40
N GLY A 194 5.25 -4.80 -16.00
CA GLY A 194 6.37 -4.15 -15.28
C GLY A 194 6.05 -2.75 -14.74
N GLY A 195 6.38 -2.47 -13.48
CA GLY A 195 6.36 -1.10 -12.91
C GLY A 195 5.88 -0.91 -11.46
N TYR A 196 5.51 -1.96 -10.71
CA TYR A 196 4.93 -1.80 -9.37
C TYR A 196 5.64 -2.63 -8.28
N GLY A 197 6.77 -2.13 -7.75
CA GLY A 197 7.29 -2.43 -6.41
C GLY A 197 8.22 -3.65 -6.24
N GLY A 198 9.28 -3.49 -5.45
CA GLY A 198 10.35 -4.50 -5.27
C GLY A 198 9.92 -5.89 -4.75
N LYS A 199 8.69 -6.04 -4.23
CA LYS A 199 8.11 -7.36 -3.92
C LYS A 199 7.62 -8.08 -5.18
N LEU A 200 7.04 -7.37 -6.15
CA LEU A 200 6.69 -7.90 -7.48
C LEU A 200 7.93 -8.20 -8.31
N ASP A 201 9.00 -7.40 -8.19
CA ASP A 201 10.28 -7.71 -8.86
C ASP A 201 10.92 -8.99 -8.31
N ALA A 202 10.85 -9.24 -7.00
CA ALA A 202 11.30 -10.47 -6.38
C ALA A 202 10.48 -11.70 -6.83
N ILE A 203 9.16 -11.53 -6.99
CA ILE A 203 8.27 -12.56 -7.53
C ILE A 203 8.58 -12.84 -8.99
N ASN A 204 8.74 -11.79 -9.81
CA ASN A 204 9.10 -11.91 -11.22
C ASN A 204 10.45 -12.62 -11.40
N THR A 205 11.42 -12.31 -10.54
CA THR A 205 12.73 -12.99 -10.50
C THR A 205 12.60 -14.47 -10.15
N GLN A 206 11.79 -14.81 -9.14
CA GLN A 206 11.56 -16.19 -8.73
C GLN A 206 10.78 -17.00 -9.78
N MET A 207 9.77 -16.41 -10.41
CA MET A 207 9.02 -17.04 -11.51
C MET A 207 9.88 -17.26 -12.76
N THR A 208 10.77 -16.31 -13.06
CA THR A 208 11.76 -16.47 -14.15
C THR A 208 12.72 -17.63 -13.86
N ALA A 209 13.17 -17.78 -12.61
CA ALA A 209 14.03 -18.89 -12.22
C ALA A 209 13.32 -20.26 -12.30
N LEU A 210 12.03 -20.32 -11.97
CA LEU A 210 11.21 -21.54 -12.12
C LEU A 210 11.02 -21.90 -13.60
N LEU A 211 10.77 -20.92 -14.47
CA LEU A 211 10.70 -21.13 -15.91
C LEU A 211 12.02 -21.66 -16.48
N GLN A 212 13.16 -21.11 -16.06
CA GLN A 212 14.47 -21.60 -16.48
C GLN A 212 14.78 -23.03 -15.96
N ALA A 213 14.35 -23.36 -14.74
CA ALA A 213 14.49 -24.71 -14.19
C ALA A 213 13.63 -25.74 -14.96
N LEU A 214 12.46 -25.33 -15.44
CA LEU A 214 11.58 -26.12 -16.29
C LEU A 214 12.17 -26.33 -17.69
N GLU A 215 12.65 -25.26 -18.33
CA GLU A 215 13.27 -25.30 -19.65
C GLU A 215 14.58 -26.10 -19.68
N SER A 216 15.30 -26.16 -18.56
CA SER A 216 16.51 -26.99 -18.41
C SER A 216 16.21 -28.46 -18.09
N GLY A 217 14.94 -28.84 -17.92
CA GLY A 217 14.52 -30.21 -17.58
C GLY A 217 14.87 -30.63 -16.14
N ASN A 218 15.26 -29.69 -15.29
CA ASN A 218 15.65 -29.94 -13.89
C ASN A 218 14.45 -30.04 -12.94
N MET A 219 13.24 -29.80 -13.43
CA MET A 219 11.98 -29.98 -12.70
C MET A 219 10.89 -30.42 -13.66
N SER A 220 9.91 -31.19 -13.16
CA SER A 220 8.74 -31.59 -13.96
C SER A 220 7.66 -30.50 -13.96
N ASP A 221 6.80 -30.50 -14.99
CA ASP A 221 5.63 -29.61 -15.08
C ASP A 221 4.75 -29.64 -13.81
N LYS A 222 4.62 -30.81 -13.19
CA LYS A 222 3.84 -31.02 -11.96
C LYS A 222 4.47 -30.32 -10.75
N GLU A 223 5.80 -30.39 -10.62
CA GLU A 223 6.53 -29.76 -9.51
C GLU A 223 6.56 -28.24 -9.67
N ALA A 224 6.71 -27.75 -10.90
CA ALA A 224 6.66 -26.32 -11.21
C ALA A 224 5.30 -25.72 -10.87
N MET A 225 4.21 -26.41 -11.26
CA MET A 225 2.85 -25.97 -10.94
C MET A 225 2.55 -25.95 -9.43
N ALA A 226 3.07 -26.91 -8.67
CA ALA A 226 2.91 -26.94 -7.22
C ALA A 226 3.63 -25.77 -6.53
N GLU A 227 4.85 -25.43 -6.97
CA GLU A 227 5.61 -24.32 -6.40
C GLU A 227 4.98 -22.96 -6.75
N VAL A 228 4.42 -22.80 -7.96
CA VAL A 228 3.65 -21.62 -8.37
C VAL A 228 2.39 -21.47 -7.50
N ALA A 229 1.63 -22.54 -7.26
CA ALA A 229 0.44 -22.49 -6.40
C ALA A 229 0.77 -22.09 -4.96
N LYS A 230 1.87 -22.63 -4.40
CA LYS A 230 2.37 -22.25 -3.07
C LYS A 230 2.74 -20.77 -2.99
N LYS A 231 3.42 -20.24 -4.02
CA LYS A 231 3.82 -18.82 -4.08
C LYS A 231 2.61 -17.89 -4.20
N ILE A 232 1.60 -18.26 -4.98
CA ILE A 232 0.33 -17.52 -5.05
C ILE A 232 -0.31 -17.45 -3.65
N LYS A 233 -0.34 -18.56 -2.91
CA LYS A 233 -0.88 -18.59 -1.54
C LYS A 233 -0.10 -17.72 -0.56
N GLU A 234 1.23 -17.71 -0.64
CA GLU A 234 2.09 -16.83 0.15
C GLU A 234 1.86 -15.34 -0.17
N LEU A 235 1.50 -15.02 -1.41
CA LEU A 235 1.18 -13.65 -1.83
C LEU A 235 -0.19 -13.19 -1.37
N GLU A 236 -1.19 -14.05 -1.41
CA GLU A 236 -2.51 -13.80 -0.79
C GLU A 236 -2.34 -13.46 0.69
N LEU A 237 -1.48 -14.19 1.41
CA LEU A 237 -1.20 -14.00 2.82
C LEU A 237 -0.46 -12.66 3.10
N ASN A 238 0.53 -12.33 2.27
CA ASN A 238 1.42 -11.17 2.48
C ASN A 238 0.87 -9.84 1.94
N ALA A 239 -0.06 -9.87 0.99
CA ALA A 239 -0.68 -8.67 0.43
C ALA A 239 -1.79 -8.08 1.34
N GLY A 240 -2.15 -8.76 2.44
CA GLY A 240 -3.28 -8.35 3.26
C GLY A 240 -4.63 -8.42 2.53
N VAL A 241 -4.67 -9.13 1.39
CA VAL A 241 -5.88 -9.48 0.63
C VAL A 241 -6.53 -10.75 1.21
N GLY A 242 -6.00 -11.26 2.34
CA GLY A 242 -6.79 -12.07 3.26
C GLY A 242 -7.91 -11.20 3.81
N VAL A 243 -9.15 -11.60 3.54
CA VAL A 243 -10.41 -11.13 4.10
C VAL A 243 -10.18 -10.31 5.39
N PRO A 244 -10.70 -9.06 5.51
CA PRO A 244 -10.51 -8.26 6.72
C PRO A 244 -10.71 -9.15 7.93
N LYS A 245 -9.73 -9.22 8.85
CA LYS A 245 -9.83 -10.07 10.04
C LYS A 245 -11.17 -9.82 10.69
N GLU A 246 -12.09 -10.74 10.48
CA GLU A 246 -13.46 -10.55 10.89
C GLU A 246 -13.48 -10.58 12.41
N THR A 247 -14.18 -9.62 13.01
CA THR A 247 -14.42 -9.67 14.44
C THR A 247 -15.53 -10.68 14.71
N MET A 248 -15.20 -11.78 15.37
CA MET A 248 -16.17 -12.77 15.85
C MET A 248 -16.33 -12.64 17.36
N GLU A 249 -17.57 -12.52 17.83
CA GLU A 249 -17.89 -12.64 19.25
C GLU A 249 -17.89 -14.12 19.66
N TYR A 250 -17.45 -14.40 20.88
CA TYR A 250 -17.60 -15.72 21.49
C TYR A 250 -18.59 -15.69 22.65
N VAL A 251 -19.14 -16.87 22.96
CA VAL A 251 -19.91 -17.15 24.17
C VAL A 251 -19.09 -18.06 25.06
N ASP A 252 -18.88 -17.63 26.29
CA ASP A 252 -18.30 -18.46 27.35
C ASP A 252 -19.41 -19.26 28.03
N LEU A 253 -19.54 -20.53 27.65
CA LEU A 253 -20.53 -21.45 28.21
C LEU A 253 -20.07 -22.07 29.55
N GLY A 254 -18.89 -21.70 30.05
CA GLY A 254 -18.34 -22.30 31.28
C GLY A 254 -18.09 -23.80 31.12
N LEU A 255 -17.67 -24.25 29.93
CA LEU A 255 -17.36 -25.65 29.66
C LEU A 255 -16.12 -26.10 30.47
N PRO A 256 -16.03 -27.37 30.89
CA PRO A 256 -14.87 -27.89 31.63
C PRO A 256 -13.50 -27.60 30.99
N SER A 257 -13.40 -27.63 29.67
CA SER A 257 -12.18 -27.32 28.90
C SER A 257 -11.82 -25.83 28.89
N GLY A 258 -12.73 -24.95 29.30
CA GLY A 258 -12.60 -23.50 29.18
C GLY A 258 -12.72 -22.96 27.75
N ILE A 259 -13.00 -23.83 26.77
CA ILE A 259 -13.18 -23.45 25.36
C ILE A 259 -14.38 -22.52 25.22
N LYS A 260 -14.24 -21.50 24.39
CA LYS A 260 -15.32 -20.57 24.04
C LYS A 260 -15.83 -20.89 22.65
N TRP A 261 -17.13 -20.75 22.44
CA TRP A 261 -17.74 -21.03 21.14
C TRP A 261 -18.06 -19.72 20.42
N ALA A 262 -17.85 -19.66 19.11
CA ALA A 262 -18.30 -18.53 18.31
C ALA A 262 -19.81 -18.32 18.49
N LYS A 263 -20.24 -17.06 18.50
CA LYS A 263 -21.66 -16.72 18.59
C LYS A 263 -22.42 -17.06 17.30
N CYS A 264 -21.75 -16.98 16.15
CA CYS A 264 -22.31 -17.23 14.83
C CYS A 264 -21.51 -18.31 14.08
N ASP A 265 -22.15 -18.97 13.12
CA ASP A 265 -21.41 -19.73 12.10
C ASP A 265 -20.54 -18.75 11.29
N LEU A 266 -19.39 -19.22 10.79
CA LEU A 266 -18.47 -18.39 10.01
C LEU A 266 -19.18 -17.87 8.74
N GLY A 267 -19.12 -16.55 8.51
CA GLY A 267 -19.84 -15.87 7.41
C GLY A 267 -21.30 -15.50 7.72
N ALA A 268 -21.88 -15.97 8.83
CA ALA A 268 -23.25 -15.57 9.21
C ALA A 268 -23.26 -14.20 9.90
N SER A 269 -24.23 -13.34 9.54
CA SER A 269 -24.40 -12.03 10.16
C SER A 269 -25.06 -12.07 11.55
N SER A 270 -25.69 -13.18 11.92
CA SER A 270 -26.41 -13.36 13.19
C SER A 270 -26.53 -14.85 13.56
N PRO A 271 -26.75 -15.21 14.85
CA PRO A 271 -26.67 -16.60 15.32
C PRO A 271 -27.68 -17.55 14.68
N GLU A 272 -28.82 -17.01 14.26
CA GLU A 272 -29.91 -17.76 13.63
C GLU A 272 -29.70 -18.01 12.13
N LYS A 273 -28.82 -17.25 11.49
CA LYS A 273 -28.51 -17.44 10.07
C LYS A 273 -27.49 -18.54 9.89
N TYR A 274 -27.70 -19.32 8.84
CA TYR A 274 -26.72 -20.29 8.38
C TYR A 274 -25.49 -19.56 7.83
N GLY A 275 -24.29 -20.04 8.19
CA GLY A 275 -23.05 -19.48 7.68
C GLY A 275 -22.75 -19.86 6.24
N ASP A 276 -21.59 -19.42 5.76
CA ASP A 276 -21.07 -19.80 4.45
C ASP A 276 -20.81 -21.32 4.39
N GLY A 277 -20.98 -21.91 3.20
CA GLY A 277 -20.65 -23.32 2.96
C GLY A 277 -19.20 -23.49 2.52
N TYR A 278 -18.50 -24.46 3.11
CA TYR A 278 -17.12 -24.81 2.78
C TYR A 278 -17.01 -26.30 2.48
N GLY A 279 -16.15 -26.66 1.51
CA GLY A 279 -15.55 -27.99 1.51
C GLY A 279 -14.59 -28.12 2.69
N TRP A 280 -14.41 -29.34 3.20
CA TRP A 280 -13.62 -29.52 4.41
C TRP A 280 -12.15 -29.13 4.15
N GLY A 281 -11.62 -28.19 4.94
CA GLY A 281 -10.26 -27.66 4.79
C GLY A 281 -10.05 -26.69 3.62
N GLU A 282 -11.09 -26.33 2.88
CA GLU A 282 -10.99 -25.24 1.91
C GLU A 282 -11.08 -23.88 2.62
N THR A 283 -10.33 -22.91 2.10
CA THR A 283 -10.22 -21.58 2.72
C THR A 283 -11.12 -20.54 2.04
N TRP A 284 -11.98 -20.97 1.12
CA TRP A 284 -12.95 -20.13 0.42
C TRP A 284 -14.34 -20.77 0.44
N THR A 285 -15.35 -19.92 0.27
CA THR A 285 -16.75 -20.35 0.26
C THR A 285 -17.09 -21.02 -1.06
N LYS A 286 -18.01 -21.98 -1.02
CA LYS A 286 -18.56 -22.64 -2.20
C LYS A 286 -20.07 -22.47 -2.22
N THR A 287 -20.57 -22.05 -3.39
CA THR A 287 -22.00 -21.85 -3.65
C THR A 287 -22.62 -22.99 -4.44
N SER A 288 -21.81 -23.87 -5.04
CA SER A 288 -22.27 -25.10 -5.71
C SER A 288 -21.32 -26.27 -5.52
N TRP A 289 -21.89 -27.46 -5.64
CA TRP A 289 -21.22 -28.77 -5.56
C TRP A 289 -20.42 -29.10 -6.82
N GLU A 290 -20.57 -28.31 -7.89
CA GLU A 290 -19.99 -28.56 -9.21
C GLU A 290 -18.52 -28.11 -9.30
N TYR A 291 -18.03 -27.35 -8.33
CA TYR A 291 -16.64 -26.88 -8.30
C TYR A 291 -15.68 -27.94 -7.74
N TYR A 292 -14.55 -28.12 -8.44
CA TYR A 292 -13.46 -29.02 -8.06
C TYR A 292 -13.03 -28.76 -6.61
N TYR A 293 -12.98 -29.81 -5.79
CA TYR A 293 -12.48 -29.72 -4.42
C TYR A 293 -10.98 -29.52 -4.44
N TYR A 294 -10.47 -28.56 -3.66
CA TYR A 294 -9.08 -28.11 -3.73
C TYR A 294 -8.03 -29.22 -3.60
N PHE A 295 -8.29 -30.17 -2.70
CA PHE A 295 -7.36 -31.27 -2.47
C PHE A 295 -7.57 -32.45 -3.40
N THR A 296 -8.44 -32.38 -4.41
CA THR A 296 -8.68 -33.53 -5.31
C THR A 296 -7.42 -33.82 -6.14
N ASP A 297 -6.99 -35.08 -6.13
CA ASP A 297 -5.88 -35.58 -6.96
C ASP A 297 -6.37 -35.89 -8.39
N ILE A 298 -5.49 -36.43 -9.25
CA ILE A 298 -5.83 -36.77 -10.65
C ILE A 298 -6.94 -37.83 -10.73
N VAL A 299 -6.96 -38.75 -9.77
CA VAL A 299 -7.94 -39.83 -9.70
C VAL A 299 -9.10 -39.41 -8.79
N LYS A 300 -10.33 -39.49 -9.29
CA LYS A 300 -11.54 -39.20 -8.49
C LYS A 300 -11.54 -40.03 -7.20
N GLY A 301 -11.73 -39.35 -6.06
CA GLY A 301 -11.71 -39.97 -4.73
C GLY A 301 -10.33 -40.06 -4.08
N GLN A 302 -9.27 -39.61 -4.74
CA GLN A 302 -7.95 -39.43 -4.13
C GLN A 302 -7.70 -37.96 -3.80
N PHE A 303 -6.90 -37.71 -2.75
CA PHE A 303 -6.62 -36.36 -2.28
C PHE A 303 -5.14 -36.08 -2.09
N THR A 304 -4.68 -34.91 -2.54
CA THR A 304 -3.29 -34.45 -2.45
C THR A 304 -2.83 -34.16 -1.02
N LYS A 305 -3.78 -33.94 -0.08
CA LYS A 305 -3.53 -33.66 1.33
C LYS A 305 -4.61 -34.26 2.23
N TYR A 306 -4.20 -34.66 3.43
CA TYR A 306 -5.04 -35.29 4.45
C TYR A 306 -5.60 -36.63 3.99
N ASP A 307 -4.72 -37.52 3.57
CA ASP A 307 -5.10 -38.83 3.04
C ASP A 307 -4.36 -39.93 3.84
N SER A 308 -4.79 -41.17 3.67
CA SER A 308 -4.13 -42.38 4.17
C SER A 308 -2.61 -42.40 3.92
N ARG A 309 -2.15 -41.75 2.85
CA ARG A 309 -0.74 -41.61 2.47
C ARG A 309 0.07 -40.73 3.43
N ASP A 310 -0.47 -39.58 3.82
CA ASP A 310 0.22 -38.62 4.72
C ASP A 310 -0.15 -38.81 6.20
N LYS A 311 -1.18 -39.62 6.48
CA LYS A 311 -1.70 -39.91 7.83
C LYS A 311 -2.09 -38.67 8.62
N ARG A 312 -2.45 -37.58 7.92
CA ARG A 312 -2.94 -36.34 8.53
C ARG A 312 -4.45 -36.38 8.58
N TYR A 313 -5.00 -36.63 9.77
CA TYR A 313 -6.46 -36.74 9.97
C TYR A 313 -7.08 -35.53 10.66
N PHE A 314 -6.28 -34.50 10.93
CA PHE A 314 -6.73 -33.27 11.57
C PHE A 314 -6.31 -32.08 10.74
N LEU A 315 -7.18 -31.08 10.71
CA LEU A 315 -6.97 -29.85 9.97
C LEU A 315 -5.72 -29.14 10.49
N GLU A 316 -4.82 -28.77 9.58
CA GLU A 316 -3.67 -27.93 9.91
C GLU A 316 -4.09 -26.46 9.83
N LYS A 317 -3.30 -25.62 10.47
CA LYS A 317 -3.59 -24.21 10.65
C LYS A 317 -3.73 -23.46 9.32
N GLU A 318 -2.98 -23.90 8.31
CA GLU A 318 -2.94 -23.33 6.96
C GLU A 318 -4.20 -23.64 6.14
N ASP A 319 -4.99 -24.64 6.56
CA ASP A 319 -6.23 -25.06 5.91
C ASP A 319 -7.46 -24.86 6.81
N ASP A 320 -7.26 -24.24 7.98
CA ASP A 320 -8.35 -23.86 8.90
C ASP A 320 -8.85 -22.46 8.58
N VAL A 321 -9.97 -22.39 7.84
CA VAL A 321 -10.57 -21.11 7.45
C VAL A 321 -10.98 -20.23 8.64
N ALA A 322 -11.30 -20.83 9.80
CA ALA A 322 -11.60 -20.05 10.99
C ALA A 322 -10.34 -19.38 11.54
N TYR A 323 -9.21 -20.08 11.56
CA TYR A 323 -7.92 -19.49 11.91
C TYR A 323 -7.51 -18.40 10.92
N LEU A 324 -7.66 -18.65 9.62
CA LEU A 324 -7.23 -17.71 8.58
C LEU A 324 -8.07 -16.42 8.56
N ARG A 325 -9.40 -16.51 8.73
CA ARG A 325 -10.30 -15.35 8.74
C ARG A 325 -10.33 -14.60 10.08
N LEU A 326 -10.26 -15.30 11.21
CA LEU A 326 -10.47 -14.70 12.55
C LEU A 326 -9.16 -14.50 13.34
N GLY A 327 -8.07 -15.16 12.93
CA GLY A 327 -6.75 -15.02 13.54
C GLY A 327 -6.48 -15.96 14.71
N GLU A 328 -5.45 -15.62 15.50
CA GLU A 328 -4.94 -16.50 16.54
C GLU A 328 -5.97 -16.80 17.65
N GLY A 329 -6.06 -18.08 18.00
CA GLY A 329 -6.99 -18.62 18.99
C GLY A 329 -8.25 -19.23 18.37
N TRP A 330 -8.66 -18.78 17.18
CA TRP A 330 -9.82 -19.33 16.46
C TRP A 330 -9.44 -20.55 15.61
N ARG A 331 -10.32 -21.55 15.59
CA ARG A 331 -10.18 -22.77 14.79
C ARG A 331 -11.50 -23.54 14.68
N TYR A 332 -11.51 -24.60 13.86
CA TYR A 332 -12.56 -25.61 13.88
C TYR A 332 -12.64 -26.31 15.25
N PRO A 333 -13.84 -26.70 15.72
CA PRO A 333 -13.98 -27.53 16.89
C PRO A 333 -13.47 -28.95 16.62
N THR A 334 -12.82 -29.55 17.61
CA THR A 334 -12.55 -30.98 17.61
C THR A 334 -13.82 -31.75 17.95
N TRP A 335 -13.86 -33.05 17.64
CA TRP A 335 -15.01 -33.89 17.99
C TRP A 335 -15.25 -33.96 19.52
N ASN A 336 -14.18 -34.00 20.31
CA ASN A 336 -14.30 -34.04 21.77
C ASN A 336 -14.95 -32.76 22.33
N GLU A 337 -14.68 -31.60 21.73
CA GLU A 337 -15.30 -30.33 22.13
C GLU A 337 -16.77 -30.26 21.72
N VAL A 338 -17.13 -30.81 20.55
CA VAL A 338 -18.53 -30.97 20.14
C VAL A 338 -19.28 -31.85 21.15
N GLN A 339 -18.68 -32.96 21.58
CA GLN A 339 -19.28 -33.85 22.57
C GLN A 339 -19.40 -33.16 23.94
N GLU A 340 -18.35 -32.46 24.37
CA GLU A 340 -18.37 -31.69 25.63
C GLU A 340 -19.49 -30.65 25.65
N LEU A 341 -19.69 -29.93 24.54
CA LEU A 341 -20.79 -28.98 24.39
C LEU A 341 -22.15 -29.63 24.63
N TYR A 342 -22.38 -30.81 24.06
CA TYR A 342 -23.64 -31.54 24.24
C TYR A 342 -23.84 -32.01 25.67
N ASP A 343 -22.80 -32.62 26.26
CA ASP A 343 -22.89 -33.22 27.59
C ASP A 343 -23.12 -32.15 28.67
N ASN A 344 -22.62 -30.93 28.45
CA ASN A 344 -22.70 -29.82 29.40
C ASN A 344 -23.81 -28.79 29.11
N CYS A 345 -24.63 -29.01 28.07
CA CYS A 345 -25.77 -28.15 27.76
C CYS A 345 -27.10 -28.88 27.85
N THR A 346 -28.15 -28.14 28.19
CA THR A 346 -29.54 -28.53 27.94
C THR A 346 -29.89 -28.11 26.52
N VAL A 347 -30.33 -29.08 25.71
CA VAL A 347 -30.56 -28.89 24.27
C VAL A 347 -32.05 -28.91 23.98
N THR A 348 -32.58 -27.84 23.40
CA THR A 348 -34.01 -27.71 23.07
C THR A 348 -34.21 -27.12 21.68
N GLU A 349 -35.24 -27.61 20.98
CA GLU A 349 -35.71 -26.94 19.77
C GLU A 349 -36.25 -25.56 20.14
N SER A 350 -35.90 -24.54 19.35
CA SER A 350 -36.27 -23.16 19.65
C SER A 350 -36.34 -22.33 18.36
N THR A 351 -36.81 -21.09 18.50
CA THR A 351 -36.85 -20.11 17.43
C THR A 351 -36.18 -18.84 17.91
N LEU A 352 -35.20 -18.36 17.14
CA LEU A 352 -34.52 -17.08 17.41
C LEU A 352 -34.82 -16.14 16.25
N ASN A 353 -35.36 -14.95 16.54
CA ASN A 353 -35.77 -13.96 15.53
C ASN A 353 -36.69 -14.53 14.42
N GLY A 354 -37.57 -15.48 14.77
CA GLY A 354 -38.48 -16.12 13.82
C GLY A 354 -37.83 -17.18 12.90
N TRP A 355 -36.57 -17.57 13.16
CA TRP A 355 -35.88 -18.62 12.45
C TRP A 355 -35.71 -19.89 13.33
N PRO A 356 -36.08 -21.08 12.83
CA PRO A 356 -36.03 -22.30 13.62
C PRO A 356 -34.61 -22.84 13.75
N GLY A 357 -34.34 -23.50 14.88
CA GLY A 357 -33.06 -24.11 15.17
C GLY A 357 -33.04 -24.73 16.55
N VAL A 358 -31.85 -24.85 17.13
CA VAL A 358 -31.64 -25.50 18.41
C VAL A 358 -30.83 -24.60 19.34
N MET A 359 -31.30 -24.49 20.57
CA MET A 359 -30.64 -23.74 21.63
C MET A 359 -29.89 -24.71 22.55
N PHE A 360 -28.63 -24.40 22.80
CA PHE A 360 -27.77 -25.10 23.76
C PHE A 360 -27.58 -24.16 24.94
N VAL A 361 -28.27 -24.43 26.04
CA VAL A 361 -28.18 -23.65 27.28
C VAL A 361 -27.20 -24.34 28.21
N SER A 362 -26.12 -23.67 28.58
CA SER A 362 -25.13 -24.20 29.53
C SER A 362 -25.77 -24.56 30.86
N LYS A 363 -25.47 -25.77 31.34
CA LYS A 363 -25.85 -26.24 32.68
C LYS A 363 -25.05 -25.52 33.79
N ASN A 364 -23.95 -24.86 33.44
CA ASN A 364 -23.01 -24.27 34.41
C ASN A 364 -23.29 -22.79 34.69
N ASN A 365 -23.67 -22.01 33.67
CA ASN A 365 -23.84 -20.57 33.81
C ASN A 365 -25.08 -19.99 33.09
N ASN A 366 -25.94 -20.84 32.53
CA ASN A 366 -27.14 -20.45 31.76
C ASN A 366 -26.87 -19.60 30.50
N ASN A 367 -25.61 -19.34 30.12
CA ASN A 367 -25.31 -18.78 28.81
C ASN A 367 -25.72 -19.78 27.73
N TYR A 368 -26.05 -19.29 26.54
CA TYR A 368 -26.51 -20.14 25.47
C TYR A 368 -25.87 -19.80 24.13
N ILE A 369 -25.84 -20.81 23.26
CA ILE A 369 -25.59 -20.63 21.82
C ILE A 369 -26.76 -21.20 21.03
N PHE A 370 -27.02 -20.60 19.87
CA PHE A 370 -28.09 -21.03 18.97
C PHE A 370 -27.50 -21.53 17.63
N PHE A 371 -28.01 -22.66 17.17
CA PHE A 371 -27.69 -23.24 15.87
C PHE A 371 -28.94 -23.20 14.98
N GLY A 372 -28.98 -22.22 14.07
CA GLY A 372 -30.03 -22.12 13.07
C GLY A 372 -30.03 -23.28 12.09
N TYR A 373 -31.22 -23.67 11.65
CA TYR A 373 -31.37 -24.61 10.52
C TYR A 373 -31.06 -23.93 9.19
N TRP A 374 -30.69 -24.73 8.17
CA TRP A 374 -30.35 -24.19 6.85
C TRP A 374 -31.51 -23.45 6.17
N LYS A 375 -32.72 -23.98 6.31
CA LYS A 375 -33.98 -23.36 5.84
C LYS A 375 -35.08 -23.61 6.86
N LYS A 376 -36.15 -22.81 6.80
CA LYS A 376 -37.27 -22.91 7.75
C LYS A 376 -37.96 -24.28 7.79
N SER A 377 -37.92 -25.03 6.69
CA SER A 377 -38.51 -26.37 6.60
C SER A 377 -37.56 -27.51 6.99
N SER A 378 -36.32 -27.20 7.37
CA SER A 378 -35.36 -28.22 7.81
C SER A 378 -35.67 -28.68 9.24
N SER A 379 -35.36 -29.94 9.51
CA SER A 379 -35.44 -30.59 10.82
C SER A 379 -34.06 -30.96 11.38
N GLY A 380 -33.00 -30.33 10.86
CA GLY A 380 -31.64 -30.59 11.27
C GLY A 380 -30.61 -29.67 10.60
N SER A 381 -29.37 -29.76 11.09
CA SER A 381 -28.27 -28.86 10.76
C SER A 381 -26.92 -29.56 10.94
N ARG A 382 -25.99 -29.39 10.00
CA ARG A 382 -24.62 -29.94 10.11
C ARG A 382 -23.55 -28.87 10.20
N ARG A 383 -22.46 -29.09 10.95
CA ARG A 383 -21.26 -28.23 10.98
C ARG A 383 -20.01 -29.06 10.93
N TRP A 384 -18.99 -28.60 10.20
CA TRP A 384 -17.71 -29.29 10.19
C TRP A 384 -17.03 -29.33 11.57
N SER A 385 -16.32 -30.43 11.80
CA SER A 385 -15.28 -30.53 12.84
C SER A 385 -13.90 -30.56 12.18
N SER A 386 -12.84 -30.41 12.98
CA SER A 386 -11.45 -30.38 12.49
C SER A 386 -10.90 -31.75 12.08
N ALA A 387 -11.70 -32.81 12.05
CA ALA A 387 -11.22 -34.19 11.92
C ALA A 387 -11.81 -34.93 10.72
N LEU A 388 -10.98 -35.72 10.06
CA LEU A 388 -11.38 -36.76 9.13
C LEU A 388 -11.76 -38.06 9.86
N VAL A 389 -12.37 -38.97 9.13
CA VAL A 389 -12.55 -40.36 9.56
C VAL A 389 -11.25 -41.13 9.22
N PRO A 390 -10.47 -41.62 10.21
CA PRO A 390 -9.17 -42.24 9.91
C PRO A 390 -9.25 -43.51 9.06
N SER A 391 -10.36 -44.26 9.15
CA SER A 391 -10.61 -45.44 8.33
C SER A 391 -11.06 -45.12 6.91
N ASP A 392 -11.52 -43.89 6.66
CA ASP A 392 -11.98 -43.43 5.36
C ASP A 392 -11.74 -41.91 5.23
N PRO A 393 -10.54 -41.48 4.81
CA PRO A 393 -10.17 -40.07 4.70
C PRO A 393 -10.94 -39.28 3.63
N SER A 394 -11.82 -39.93 2.85
CA SER A 394 -12.78 -39.24 1.99
C SER A 394 -13.92 -38.60 2.79
N LEU A 395 -14.10 -39.01 4.04
CA LEU A 395 -15.15 -38.51 4.91
C LEU A 395 -14.57 -37.62 6.02
N ALA A 396 -15.19 -36.46 6.17
CA ALA A 396 -14.96 -35.55 7.28
C ALA A 396 -16.05 -35.72 8.34
N LYS A 397 -15.64 -35.66 9.61
CA LYS A 397 -16.57 -35.70 10.74
C LYS A 397 -17.28 -34.35 10.85
N CYS A 398 -18.59 -34.39 10.98
CA CYS A 398 -19.40 -33.22 11.22
C CYS A 398 -20.34 -33.44 12.42
N MET A 399 -20.61 -32.34 13.12
CA MET A 399 -21.66 -32.26 14.11
C MET A 399 -23.01 -32.27 13.38
N TYR A 400 -23.89 -33.22 13.68
CA TYR A 400 -25.25 -33.27 13.12
C TYR A 400 -26.29 -33.16 14.22
N ILE A 401 -27.01 -32.04 14.19
CA ILE A 401 -28.20 -31.79 15.02
C ILE A 401 -29.41 -32.23 14.21
N ILE A 402 -30.21 -33.16 14.74
CA ILE A 402 -31.40 -33.68 14.07
C ILE A 402 -32.56 -33.80 15.06
N LYS A 403 -33.77 -33.54 14.58
CA LYS A 403 -35.01 -33.88 15.28
C LYS A 403 -35.40 -35.33 14.99
N GLU A 404 -35.45 -36.16 16.02
CA GLU A 404 -35.91 -37.56 15.98
C GLU A 404 -37.19 -37.67 16.83
N GLY A 405 -38.34 -37.66 16.16
CA GLY A 405 -39.65 -37.54 16.82
C GLY A 405 -39.77 -36.21 17.59
N ASP A 406 -40.00 -36.30 18.89
CA ASP A 406 -40.13 -35.13 19.79
C ASP A 406 -38.82 -34.70 20.45
N ARG A 407 -37.68 -35.34 20.10
CA ARG A 407 -36.38 -35.07 20.73
C ARG A 407 -35.38 -34.50 19.74
N ILE A 408 -34.51 -33.63 20.23
CA ILE A 408 -33.31 -33.19 19.51
C ILE A 408 -32.16 -34.12 19.90
N VAL A 409 -31.47 -34.64 18.90
CA VAL A 409 -30.30 -35.50 19.06
C VAL A 409 -29.11 -34.82 18.42
N LEU A 410 -27.98 -34.81 19.14
CA LEU A 410 -26.68 -34.52 18.56
C LEU A 410 -25.96 -35.82 18.27
N LYS A 411 -25.49 -35.99 17.04
CA LYS A 411 -24.68 -37.15 16.64
C LYS A 411 -23.51 -36.75 15.76
N GLN A 412 -22.50 -37.63 15.72
CA GLN A 412 -21.49 -37.57 14.68
C GLN A 412 -22.13 -38.05 13.38
N ASP A 413 -21.97 -37.26 12.32
CA ASP A 413 -22.24 -37.70 10.96
C ASP A 413 -20.94 -37.56 10.14
N ASN A 414 -20.80 -38.37 9.11
CA ASN A 414 -19.61 -38.39 8.27
C ASN A 414 -20.03 -37.99 6.86
N VAL A 415 -19.48 -36.90 6.35
CA VAL A 415 -19.86 -36.33 5.05
C VAL A 415 -18.63 -36.28 4.16
N GLY A 416 -18.82 -36.54 2.86
CA GLY A 416 -17.77 -36.40 1.85
C GLY A 416 -17.09 -35.04 1.98
N ARG A 417 -15.77 -35.04 2.14
CA ARG A 417 -15.00 -33.81 2.35
C ARG A 417 -14.97 -32.89 1.12
N ASP A 418 -15.15 -33.49 -0.05
CA ASP A 418 -15.21 -32.88 -1.38
C ASP A 418 -16.64 -32.56 -1.83
N GLU A 419 -17.61 -33.36 -1.37
CA GLU A 419 -19.02 -33.21 -1.68
C GLU A 419 -19.80 -32.42 -0.62
N GLY A 420 -19.24 -32.11 0.54
CA GLY A 420 -19.94 -31.42 1.62
C GLY A 420 -19.78 -29.89 1.53
N LEU A 421 -20.89 -29.15 1.59
CA LEU A 421 -20.93 -27.69 1.72
C LEU A 421 -21.53 -27.33 3.07
N LEU A 422 -20.72 -27.48 4.11
CA LEU A 422 -21.18 -27.27 5.48
C LEU A 422 -20.56 -26.01 6.09
N PRO A 423 -21.31 -25.33 6.96
CA PRO A 423 -20.78 -24.21 7.72
C PRO A 423 -19.89 -24.72 8.84
N VAL A 424 -19.16 -23.77 9.42
CA VAL A 424 -18.27 -23.98 10.55
C VAL A 424 -18.79 -23.13 11.69
N ARG A 425 -18.88 -23.69 12.90
CA ARG A 425 -19.02 -22.91 14.13
C ARG A 425 -17.67 -22.91 14.84
N PRO A 426 -16.85 -21.85 14.70
CA PRO A 426 -15.51 -21.84 15.28
C PRO A 426 -15.54 -21.94 16.81
N VAL A 427 -14.42 -22.37 17.36
CA VAL A 427 -14.13 -22.27 18.79
C VAL A 427 -12.89 -21.39 19.01
N TYR A 428 -12.81 -20.79 20.19
CA TYR A 428 -11.74 -19.90 20.60
C TYR A 428 -10.99 -20.45 21.81
N VAL A 429 -9.69 -20.69 21.63
CA VAL A 429 -8.75 -21.05 22.69
C VAL A 429 -7.91 -19.83 23.04
N LYS A 430 -8.10 -19.27 24.23
CA LYS A 430 -7.18 -18.24 24.74
C LYS A 430 -5.87 -18.93 25.13
N ARG A 431 -4.80 -18.74 24.35
CA ARG A 431 -3.46 -19.15 24.78
C ARG A 431 -3.07 -18.31 25.98
N ALA A 432 -2.62 -18.95 27.06
CA ALA A 432 -1.96 -18.24 28.15
C ALA A 432 -0.79 -17.46 27.54
N ALA A 433 -0.72 -16.15 27.79
CA ALA A 433 0.47 -15.39 27.43
C ALA A 433 1.66 -16.10 28.11
N LYS A 434 2.67 -16.48 27.33
CA LYS A 434 3.95 -16.91 27.91
C LYS A 434 4.43 -15.75 28.77
N GLN A 435 4.41 -15.93 30.09
CA GLN A 435 5.03 -15.01 31.03
C GLN A 435 6.55 -15.04 30.86
#